data_AF-A0A642V756-F1
#
_entry.id   AF-A0A642V756-F1
#
_cell.length_a   1.000
_cell.length_b   1.000
_cell.length_c   1.000
_cell.angle_alpha   90.00
_cell.angle_beta   90.00
_cell.angle_gamma   90.00
#
_symmetry.space_group_name_H-M   'P 1'
#
loop_
_entity.id
_entity.type
_entity.pdbx_description
1 polymer ?
#
loop_
_entity_poly.entity_id
_entity_poly.type
_entity_poly.pdbx_seq_one_letter_code
_entity_poly.pdbx_strand_id
1 'polypeptide(L)'
;MLRATTFRRAFSTTPARANLAKFTGIGRIGTDLATQEASTGKTYLRYPLAVSGPKDHTSWYNLVVFDENAIKFMTNYLKKG
;
A
#
# COMPACT_ATOMS: atom_id res chain seq x y z
N MET A 1 31.42 -6.75 47.14
CA MET A 1 31.11 -5.69 46.15
C MET A 1 29.72 -6.00 45.58
N LEU A 2 28.65 -5.33 46.04
CA LEU A 2 27.26 -5.66 45.65
C LEU A 2 26.91 -4.94 44.33
N ARG A 3 26.41 -5.68 43.32
CA ARG A 3 25.95 -5.14 42.03
C ARG A 3 24.48 -4.70 42.14
N ALA A 4 24.20 -3.43 41.87
CA ALA A 4 22.84 -2.93 41.74
C ALA A 4 22.27 -3.26 40.36
N THR A 5 21.19 -4.05 40.31
CA THR A 5 20.41 -4.29 39.09
C THR A 5 19.50 -3.11 38.85
N THR A 6 19.86 -2.24 37.91
CA THR A 6 19.03 -1.09 37.51
C THR A 6 17.69 -1.57 36.95
N PHE A 7 16.63 -1.45 37.74
CA PHE A 7 15.26 -1.72 37.29
C PHE A 7 14.79 -0.57 36.38
N ARG A 8 14.82 -0.80 35.07
CA ARG A 8 14.44 0.18 34.05
C ARG A 8 12.91 0.22 33.96
N ARG A 9 12.27 1.21 34.59
CA ARG A 9 10.83 1.46 34.42
C ARG A 9 10.58 1.88 32.96
N ALA A 10 9.70 1.16 32.26
CA ALA A 10 9.26 1.56 30.92
C ALA A 10 8.45 2.87 31.02
N PHE A 11 8.85 3.89 30.26
CA PHE A 11 8.32 5.25 30.37
C PHE A 11 6.93 5.44 29.72
N SER A 12 6.32 4.40 29.14
CA SER A 12 4.96 4.49 28.59
C SER A 12 4.20 3.19 28.82
N THR A 13 3.07 3.27 29.52
CA THR A 13 2.05 2.22 29.62
C THR A 13 0.96 2.35 28.55
N THR A 14 1.03 3.38 27.71
CA THR A 14 0.15 3.52 26.55
C THR A 14 0.82 2.80 25.37
N PRO A 15 0.23 1.74 24.78
CA PRO A 15 0.71 1.26 23.50
C PRO A 15 0.66 2.45 22.56
N ALA A 16 1.79 2.83 21.95
CA ALA A 16 1.81 3.90 20.97
C ALA A 16 0.67 3.59 19.99
N ARG A 17 -0.31 4.49 19.84
CA ARG A 17 -1.42 4.26 18.90
C ARG A 17 -0.78 3.84 17.59
N ALA A 18 -1.15 2.66 17.09
CA ALA A 18 -0.51 2.11 15.90
C ALA A 18 -0.57 3.17 14.79
N ASN A 19 0.59 3.62 14.31
CA ASN A 19 0.69 4.59 13.24
C ASN A 19 0.26 3.88 11.93
N LEU A 20 -1.05 3.82 11.70
CA LEU A 20 -1.67 3.02 10.65
C LEU A 20 -2.08 3.91 9.47
N ALA A 21 -1.46 3.66 8.32
CA ALA A 21 -1.95 4.14 7.03
C ALA A 21 -2.60 2.96 6.28
N LYS A 22 -3.92 3.02 6.09
CA LYS A 22 -4.69 2.02 5.34
C LYS A 22 -5.58 2.70 4.31
N PHE A 23 -5.50 2.24 3.06
CA PHE A 23 -6.40 2.61 1.98
C PHE A 23 -7.22 1.38 1.55
N THR A 24 -8.51 1.58 1.24
CA THR A 24 -9.35 0.54 0.65
C THR A 24 -10.27 1.22 -0.36
N GLY A 25 -10.19 0.79 -1.61
CA GLY A 25 -10.99 1.32 -2.71
C GLY A 25 -11.41 0.18 -3.62
N ILE A 26 -12.67 0.21 -4.06
CA ILE A 26 -13.23 -0.75 -5.02
C ILE A 26 -13.64 0.07 -6.24
N GLY A 27 -13.19 -0.36 -7.41
CA GLY A 27 -13.31 0.45 -8.62
C GLY A 27 -12.85 -0.30 -9.85
N ARG A 28 -12.79 0.42 -10.97
CA ARG A 28 -12.39 -0.11 -12.29
C ARG A 28 -11.01 0.38 -12.68
N ILE A 29 -10.25 -0.45 -13.40
CA ILE A 29 -8.92 -0.09 -13.88
C ILE A 29 -9.08 0.75 -15.16
N GLY A 30 -8.50 1.95 -15.16
CA GLY A 30 -8.66 2.91 -16.27
C GLY A 30 -7.81 2.62 -17.51
N THR A 31 -6.69 1.92 -17.35
CA THR A 31 -5.73 1.65 -18.44
C THR A 31 -5.26 0.21 -18.41
N ASP A 32 -4.69 -0.25 -19.51
CA ASP A 32 -4.01 -1.53 -19.53
C ASP A 32 -2.83 -1.53 -18.55
N LEU A 33 -2.58 -2.68 -17.94
CA LEU A 33 -1.56 -2.86 -16.92
C LEU A 33 -0.21 -3.08 -17.59
N ALA A 34 0.75 -2.19 -17.33
CA ALA A 34 2.11 -2.27 -17.85
C ALA A 34 3.12 -2.23 -16.69
N THR A 35 3.97 -3.24 -16.62
CA THR A 35 5.10 -3.28 -15.68
C THR A 35 6.18 -2.29 -16.11
N GLN A 36 6.79 -1.64 -15.13
CA GLN A 36 7.89 -0.70 -15.32
C GLN A 36 9.02 -1.08 -14.38
N GLU A 37 10.25 -0.70 -14.73
CA GLU A 37 11.43 -0.93 -13.90
C GLU A 37 11.87 0.39 -13.27
N ALA A 38 12.03 0.39 -11.95
CA ALA A 38 12.60 1.53 -11.23
C ALA A 38 14.12 1.59 -11.46
N SER A 39 14.73 2.77 -11.24
CA SER A 39 16.19 2.94 -11.30
C SER A 39 16.98 2.01 -10.36
N THR A 40 16.33 1.47 -9.34
CA THR A 40 16.90 0.48 -8.41
C THR A 40 16.85 -0.96 -8.93
N GLY A 41 16.36 -1.19 -10.17
CA GLY A 41 16.15 -2.52 -10.75
C GLY A 41 14.91 -3.25 -10.23
N LYS A 42 14.02 -2.57 -9.50
CA LYS A 42 12.80 -3.17 -8.97
C LYS A 42 11.64 -2.94 -9.91
N THR A 43 10.95 -4.01 -10.29
CA THR A 43 9.72 -3.94 -11.09
C THR A 43 8.57 -3.41 -10.24
N TYR A 44 7.80 -2.47 -10.80
CA TYR A 44 6.56 -1.99 -10.22
C TYR A 44 5.46 -1.91 -11.28
N LEU A 45 4.21 -1.92 -10.82
CA LEU A 45 3.04 -1.71 -11.66
C LEU A 45 2.38 -0.40 -11.26
N ARG A 46 2.08 0.45 -12.25
CA ARG A 46 1.36 1.72 -12.04
C ARG A 46 0.07 1.71 -12.84
N TYR A 47 -1.05 2.02 -12.19
CA TYR A 47 -2.34 2.09 -12.86
C TYR A 47 -3.30 3.07 -12.17
N PRO A 48 -4.22 3.70 -12.93
CA PRO A 48 -5.30 4.49 -12.39
C PRO A 48 -6.49 3.61 -11.98
N LEU A 49 -7.03 3.84 -10.78
CA LEU A 49 -8.27 3.23 -10.28
C LEU A 49 -9.39 4.28 -10.28
N ALA A 50 -10.45 4.01 -11.03
CA ALA A 50 -11.69 4.78 -11.01
C ALA A 50 -12.59 4.27 -9.88
N VAL A 51 -12.83 5.11 -8.87
CA VAL A 51 -13.75 4.82 -7.77
C VAL A 51 -14.95 5.75 -7.89
N SER A 52 -16.14 5.16 -8.08
CA SER A 52 -17.39 5.90 -8.10
C SER A 52 -17.75 6.36 -6.69
N GLY A 53 -17.97 7.66 -6.54
CA GLY A 53 -18.49 8.27 -5.31
C GLY A 53 -19.99 8.56 -5.41
N PRO A 54 -20.57 9.18 -4.37
CA PRO A 54 -21.94 9.68 -4.41
C PRO A 54 -22.12 10.74 -5.50
N LYS A 55 -23.31 10.81 -6.10
CA LYS A 55 -23.73 11.83 -7.09
C LYS A 55 -22.93 11.82 -8.41
N ASP A 56 -22.65 10.64 -8.97
CA ASP A 56 -21.98 10.45 -10.26
C ASP A 56 -20.57 11.06 -10.39
N HIS A 57 -19.94 11.42 -9.26
CA HIS A 57 -18.55 11.85 -9.24
C HIS A 57 -17.61 10.65 -9.24
N THR A 58 -16.62 10.63 -10.14
CA THR A 58 -15.57 9.59 -10.18
C THR A 58 -14.28 10.16 -9.63
N SER A 59 -13.75 9.53 -8.58
CA SER A 59 -12.42 9.83 -8.05
C SER A 59 -11.38 8.92 -8.70
N TRP A 60 -10.30 9.51 -9.21
CA TRP A 60 -9.22 8.79 -9.85
C TRP A 60 -8.00 8.72 -8.92
N TYR A 61 -7.55 7.51 -8.61
CA TYR A 61 -6.40 7.26 -7.76
C TYR A 61 -5.27 6.62 -8.57
N ASN A 62 -4.08 7.23 -8.55
CA ASN A 62 -2.89 6.65 -9.15
C ASN A 62 -2.23 5.71 -8.15
N LEU A 63 -2.35 4.40 -8.38
CA LEU A 63 -1.80 3.38 -7.51
C LEU A 63 -0.48 2.86 -8.06
N VAL A 64 0.44 2.52 -7.15
CA VAL A 64 1.71 1.87 -7.47
C VAL A 64 1.84 0.62 -6.61
N VAL A 65 2.11 -0.50 -7.25
CA VAL A 65 2.29 -1.81 -6.61
C VAL A 65 3.73 -2.24 -6.77
N PHE A 66 4.39 -2.51 -5.65
CA PHE A 66 5.78 -2.98 -5.58
C PHE A 66 5.88 -4.46 -5.17
N ASP A 67 4.78 -5.07 -4.72
CA ASP A 67 4.76 -6.48 -4.34
C ASP A 67 4.73 -7.37 -5.59
N GLU A 68 5.74 -8.22 -5.76
CA GLU A 68 5.90 -9.03 -6.98
C GLU A 68 4.77 -10.05 -7.19
N ASN A 69 4.23 -10.61 -6.11
CA ASN A 69 3.14 -11.59 -6.20
C ASN A 69 1.85 -10.91 -6.64
N ALA A 70 1.55 -9.74 -6.09
CA ALA A 70 0.45 -8.90 -6.53
C ALA A 70 0.62 -8.48 -7.98
N ILE A 71 1.82 -8.05 -8.40
CA ILE A 71 2.10 -7.71 -9.80
C ILE A 71 1.78 -8.89 -10.72
N LYS A 72 2.29 -10.11 -10.42
CA LYS A 72 2.03 -11.32 -11.22
C LYS A 72 0.54 -11.64 -11.29
N PHE A 73 -0.17 -11.57 -10.17
CA PHE A 73 -1.62 -11.78 -10.14
C PHE A 73 -2.33 -10.76 -11.03
N MET A 74 -1.98 -9.48 -10.89
CA MET A 74 -2.60 -8.40 -11.65
C MET A 74 -2.35 -8.53 -13.15
N THR A 75 -1.13 -8.84 -13.58
CA THR A 75 -0.82 -9.01 -15.00
C THR A 75 -1.50 -10.21 -15.64
N ASN A 76 -1.72 -11.29 -14.87
CA ASN A 76 -2.29 -12.53 -15.41
C ASN A 76 -3.83 -12.53 -15.43
N TYR A 77 -4.46 -11.80 -14.50
CA TYR A 77 -5.90 -11.94 -14.26
C TYR A 77 -6.68 -10.63 -14.36
N LEU A 78 -6.02 -9.48 -14.36
CA LEU A 78 -6.68 -8.19 -14.46
C LEU A 78 -6.41 -7.53 -15.80
N LYS A 79 -7.41 -6.77 -16.26
CA LYS A 79 -7.36 -5.97 -17.48
C LYS A 79 -8.09 -4.66 -17.25
N LYS A 80 -7.94 -3.72 -18.17
CA LYS A 80 -8.76 -2.52 -18.22
C LYS A 80 -10.25 -2.89 -18.28
N GLY A 81 -11.08 -2.19 -17.50
CA GLY A 81 -12.54 -2.37 -17.48
C GLY A 81 -13.13 -2.62 -16.11
#